data_AF-A0A2M7XJA8-F1
#
_entry.id   AF-A0A2M7XJA8-F1
#
_cell.length_a   1.000
_cell.length_b   1.000
_cell.length_c   1.000
_cell.angle_alpha   90.00
_cell.angle_beta   90.00
_cell.angle_gamma   90.00
#
_symmetry.space_group_name_H-M   'P 1'
#
loop_
_entity.id
_entity.type
_entity.pdbx_description
1 polymer ?
#
loop_
_entity_poly.entity_id
_entity_poly.type
_entity_poly.pdbx_seq_one_letter_code
_entity_poly.pdbx_strand_id
1 'polypeptide(L)'
;MRKSLLLVVITTIGLGIYSIIKAATADLTLEIMPGRIAIDSSGAVDIGAISSNPTTGEITTGFSSNSFRMIDMRGGSGYYTTIQFDDLIKGGDRIAKGYIQFKTIATPNTINGDNTGQIRFGSGIGNQYGYSDQPMTYFVRNPNQGTGLIGKYGDTPDIKITIPANQPSGAYRGTIYYTLYDME
;
A
#
# COMPACT_ATOMS: atom_id res chain seq x y z
N MET A 1 25.54 -80.97 26.70
CA MET A 1 24.91 -81.58 25.51
C MET A 1 23.41 -81.37 25.56
N ARG A 2 22.85 -80.51 24.71
CA ARG A 2 21.43 -80.53 24.33
C ARG A 2 21.34 -80.21 22.84
N LYS A 3 20.53 -81.02 22.17
CA LYS A 3 20.46 -81.25 20.72
C LYS A 3 19.84 -80.04 20.00
N SER A 4 20.41 -79.69 18.85
CA SER A 4 19.80 -78.82 17.85
C SER A 4 18.52 -79.45 17.31
N LEU A 5 17.47 -78.65 17.13
CA LEU A 5 16.37 -78.98 16.21
C LEU A 5 16.11 -77.74 15.35
N LEU A 6 16.55 -77.82 14.10
CA LEU A 6 16.27 -76.88 13.04
C LEU A 6 14.85 -77.17 12.52
N LEU A 7 13.89 -76.29 12.81
CA LEU A 7 12.57 -76.37 12.20
C LEU A 7 12.57 -75.43 10.99
N VAL A 8 12.71 -75.99 9.80
CA VAL A 8 12.45 -75.31 8.53
C VAL A 8 10.96 -75.44 8.26
N VAL A 9 10.22 -74.33 8.35
CA VAL A 9 8.86 -74.23 7.81
C VAL A 9 8.94 -73.39 6.55
N ILE A 10 8.91 -74.06 5.40
CA ILE A 10 8.60 -73.44 4.11
C ILE A 10 7.16 -73.82 3.82
N THR A 11 6.26 -72.85 3.91
CA THR A 11 4.91 -72.99 3.33
C THR A 11 4.63 -71.79 2.43
N THR A 12 4.22 -72.15 1.22
CA THR A 12 4.16 -71.35 -0.01
C THR A 12 2.97 -70.37 -0.04
N ILE A 13 3.26 -69.15 -0.52
CA ILE A 13 2.46 -68.19 -1.31
C ILE A 13 0.93 -68.20 -1.09
N GLY A 14 0.45 -67.23 -0.32
CA GLY A 14 -0.89 -66.68 -0.45
C GLY A 14 -0.85 -65.42 -1.32
N LEU A 15 -1.44 -65.53 -2.52
CA LEU A 15 -1.75 -64.40 -3.41
C LEU A 15 -2.65 -63.39 -2.71
N GLY A 16 -2.34 -62.10 -2.89
CA GLY A 16 -3.32 -61.02 -2.81
C GLY A 16 -3.58 -60.49 -1.40
N ILE A 17 -2.69 -59.62 -0.93
CA ILE A 17 -3.16 -58.47 -0.16
C ILE A 17 -2.81 -57.26 -1.03
N TYR A 18 -3.84 -56.75 -1.70
CA TYR A 18 -3.82 -55.38 -2.21
C TYR A 18 -3.33 -54.51 -1.06
N SER A 19 -2.14 -53.94 -1.19
CA SER A 19 -1.78 -52.79 -0.38
C SER A 19 -2.78 -51.70 -0.75
N ILE A 20 -3.88 -51.62 -0.01
CA ILE A 20 -4.62 -50.39 0.13
C ILE A 20 -3.66 -49.50 0.90
N ILE A 21 -2.72 -48.90 0.18
CA ILE A 21 -2.12 -47.66 0.63
C ILE A 21 -3.32 -46.72 0.67
N LYS A 22 -3.92 -46.55 1.84
CA LYS A 22 -4.77 -45.39 2.09
C LYS A 22 -3.85 -44.22 1.75
N ALA A 23 -4.13 -43.56 0.61
CA ALA A 23 -3.56 -42.25 0.36
C ALA A 23 -3.91 -41.44 1.61
N ALA A 24 -2.89 -41.11 2.40
CA ALA A 24 -3.07 -40.12 3.44
C ALA A 24 -3.32 -38.82 2.69
N THR A 25 -4.59 -38.46 2.55
CA THR A 25 -4.97 -37.11 2.19
C THR A 25 -4.45 -36.23 3.31
N ALA A 26 -3.29 -35.61 3.08
CA ALA A 26 -2.85 -34.49 3.87
C ALA A 26 -3.66 -33.29 3.37
N ASP A 27 -4.52 -32.76 4.23
CA ASP A 27 -5.17 -31.50 3.94
C ASP A 27 -4.08 -30.42 3.90
N LEU A 28 -3.92 -29.79 2.73
CA LEU A 28 -3.09 -28.61 2.60
C LEU A 28 -3.91 -27.42 3.11
N THR A 29 -3.69 -27.04 4.37
CA THR A 29 -4.28 -25.82 4.90
C THR A 29 -3.43 -24.62 4.50
N LEU A 30 -3.93 -23.83 3.55
CA LEU A 30 -3.38 -22.50 3.26
C LEU A 30 -4.02 -21.49 4.20
N GLU A 31 -3.29 -21.06 5.23
CA GLU A 31 -3.68 -19.92 6.05
C GLU A 31 -3.14 -18.64 5.41
N ILE A 32 -4.01 -17.89 4.72
CA ILE A 32 -3.68 -16.54 4.25
C ILE A 32 -3.93 -15.60 5.43
N MET A 33 -2.87 -15.27 6.16
CA MET A 33 -2.95 -14.21 7.16
C MET A 33 -3.19 -12.86 6.46
N PRO A 34 -4.17 -12.05 6.91
CA PRO A 34 -4.29 -10.68 6.43
C PRO A 34 -3.00 -9.92 6.74
N GLY A 35 -2.57 -9.06 5.80
CA GLY A 35 -1.39 -8.22 5.95
C GLY A 35 -1.45 -7.37 7.23
N ARG A 36 -0.29 -7.10 7.83
CA ARG A 36 -0.21 -6.35 9.10
C ARG A 36 -0.60 -4.89 8.93
N ILE A 37 -0.28 -4.31 7.78
CA ILE A 37 -0.56 -2.93 7.40
C ILE A 37 -1.17 -2.93 6.00
N ALA A 38 -2.13 -2.05 5.73
CA ALA A 38 -2.78 -1.93 4.44
C ALA A 38 -3.12 -0.48 4.09
N ILE A 39 -3.21 -0.18 2.79
CA ILE A 39 -3.81 1.06 2.29
C ILE A 39 -5.34 0.92 2.37
N ASP A 40 -5.98 1.90 2.98
CA ASP A 40 -7.43 2.00 3.06
C ASP A 40 -7.92 2.95 1.95
N SER A 41 -8.07 2.41 0.74
CA SER A 41 -8.39 3.22 -0.43
C SER A 41 -9.88 3.62 -0.43
N SER A 42 -10.18 4.86 -0.82
CA SER A 42 -11.55 5.30 -1.14
C SER A 42 -12.01 4.89 -2.55
N GLY A 43 -11.18 4.22 -3.35
CA GLY A 43 -11.39 4.11 -4.80
C GLY A 43 -10.86 5.34 -5.56
N ALA A 44 -11.52 5.70 -6.66
CA ALA A 44 -11.12 6.86 -7.48
C ALA A 44 -11.32 8.17 -6.72
N VAL A 45 -10.33 9.05 -6.79
CA VAL A 45 -10.35 10.36 -6.13
C VAL A 45 -10.62 11.45 -7.16
N ASP A 46 -11.71 12.20 -6.98
CA ASP A 46 -12.03 13.37 -7.79
C ASP A 46 -11.41 14.62 -7.15
N ILE A 47 -10.54 15.31 -7.91
CA ILE A 47 -9.90 16.57 -7.52
C ILE A 47 -10.75 17.80 -7.89
N GLY A 48 -11.95 17.58 -8.43
CA GLY A 48 -12.88 18.61 -8.87
C GLY A 48 -12.57 19.17 -10.25
N ALA A 49 -13.36 20.16 -10.66
CA ALA A 49 -13.15 20.91 -11.89
C ALA A 49 -12.19 22.08 -11.64
N ILE A 50 -11.08 22.11 -12.37
CA ILE A 50 -10.08 23.17 -12.34
C ILE A 50 -10.31 24.05 -13.58
N SER A 51 -10.66 25.32 -13.40
CA SER A 51 -10.75 26.29 -14.50
C SER A 51 -9.64 27.35 -14.37
N SER A 52 -8.80 27.48 -15.39
CA SER A 52 -7.83 28.57 -15.52
C SER A 52 -8.16 29.46 -16.72
N ASN A 53 -8.02 30.77 -16.55
CA ASN A 53 -7.98 31.74 -17.65
C ASN A 53 -6.60 31.63 -18.37
N PRO A 54 -6.49 31.75 -19.71
CA PRO A 54 -5.45 31.09 -20.52
C PRO A 54 -4.06 31.76 -20.53
N THR A 55 -3.69 32.56 -19.53
CA THR A 55 -2.43 33.33 -19.52
C THR A 55 -1.37 32.80 -18.56
N THR A 56 -1.44 31.53 -18.16
CA THR A 56 -0.82 30.89 -16.98
C THR A 56 -1.62 31.12 -15.71
N GLY A 57 -1.80 30.06 -14.94
CA GLY A 57 -2.54 30.08 -13.68
C GLY A 57 -2.00 29.01 -12.74
N GLU A 58 -1.67 29.43 -11.53
CA GLU A 58 -1.46 28.52 -10.41
C GLU A 58 -2.84 28.23 -9.80
N ILE A 59 -3.19 26.96 -9.65
CA ILE A 59 -4.43 26.56 -8.99
C ILE A 59 -4.10 25.62 -7.85
N THR A 60 -4.63 25.95 -6.67
CA THR A 60 -4.61 25.10 -5.49
C THR A 60 -6.01 24.54 -5.26
N THR A 61 -6.12 23.22 -5.10
CA THR A 61 -7.36 22.53 -4.75
C THR A 61 -7.07 21.48 -3.68
N GLY A 62 -8.00 21.29 -2.75
CA GLY A 62 -7.92 20.25 -1.73
C GLY A 62 -8.69 19.01 -2.16
N PHE A 63 -8.29 17.85 -1.65
CA PHE A 63 -9.11 16.65 -1.79
C PHE A 63 -10.41 16.77 -0.98
N SER A 64 -11.52 16.26 -1.51
CA SER A 64 -12.85 16.40 -0.90
C SER A 64 -13.08 15.55 0.36
N SER A 65 -12.18 14.59 0.66
CA SER A 65 -12.20 13.78 1.90
C SER A 65 -10.86 13.09 2.11
N ASN A 66 -10.66 12.45 3.28
CA ASN A 66 -9.49 11.64 3.68
C ASN A 66 -9.09 10.62 2.60
N SER A 67 -8.35 11.07 1.61
CA SER A 67 -8.11 10.36 0.35
C SER A 67 -6.95 9.39 0.46
N PHE A 68 -6.04 9.65 1.41
CA PHE A 68 -4.89 8.80 1.69
C PHE A 68 -4.99 8.29 3.11
N ARG A 69 -5.25 6.99 3.24
CA ARG A 69 -5.47 6.33 4.53
C ARG A 69 -4.69 5.03 4.60
N MET A 70 -4.29 4.68 5.81
CA MET A 70 -3.63 3.42 6.12
C MET A 70 -4.30 2.81 7.33
N ILE A 71 -4.31 1.48 7.39
CA ILE A 71 -4.70 0.70 8.55
C ILE A 71 -3.46 -0.07 9.02
N ASP A 72 -3.11 0.07 10.30
CA ASP A 72 -2.16 -0.78 10.99
C ASP A 72 -2.94 -1.67 11.98
N MET A 73 -2.98 -2.98 11.70
CA MET A 73 -3.81 -3.93 12.44
C MET A 73 -3.09 -4.62 13.60
N ARG A 74 -1.75 -4.61 13.61
CA ARG A 74 -0.95 -5.36 14.59
C ARG A 74 0.08 -4.51 15.33
N GLY A 75 0.27 -3.26 14.91
CA GLY A 75 1.32 -2.42 15.44
C GLY A 75 2.65 -2.74 14.77
N GLY A 76 2.79 -2.37 13.49
CA GLY A 76 3.92 -2.76 12.64
C GLY A 76 5.31 -2.32 13.12
N SER A 77 6.33 -3.02 12.62
CA SER A 77 7.76 -2.84 12.91
C SER A 77 8.37 -1.58 12.29
N GLY A 78 7.57 -0.75 11.63
CA GLY A 78 7.99 0.40 10.83
C GLY A 78 7.51 0.24 9.40
N TYR A 79 7.08 1.34 8.80
CA TYR A 79 6.61 1.37 7.44
C TYR A 79 6.68 2.79 6.91
N TYR A 80 6.61 2.93 5.60
CA TYR A 80 6.40 4.22 4.99
C TYR A 80 5.56 4.09 3.74
N THR A 81 4.94 5.19 3.36
CA THR A 81 4.28 5.30 2.06
C THR A 81 4.98 6.30 1.18
N THR A 82 4.82 6.13 -0.12
CA THR A 82 5.21 7.14 -1.09
C THR A 82 4.02 7.61 -1.89
N ILE A 83 4.06 8.87 -2.32
CA ILE A 83 3.15 9.42 -3.32
C ILE A 83 3.92 9.80 -4.58
N GLN A 84 3.33 9.49 -5.73
CA GLN A 84 3.85 9.90 -7.04
C GLN A 84 2.71 10.27 -7.98
N PHE A 85 2.95 11.20 -8.89
CA PHE A 85 2.01 11.60 -9.94
C PHE A 85 2.51 11.18 -11.31
N ASP A 86 1.58 10.75 -12.17
CA ASP A 86 1.77 10.77 -13.62
C ASP A 86 1.48 12.14 -14.20
N ASP A 87 1.81 12.30 -15.47
CA ASP A 87 1.37 13.45 -16.24
C ASP A 87 -0.16 13.51 -16.34
N LEU A 88 -0.69 14.72 -16.50
CA LEU A 88 -2.09 14.89 -16.86
C LEU A 88 -2.21 14.90 -18.39
N ILE A 89 -3.03 14.01 -18.93
CA ILE A 89 -3.18 13.77 -20.37
C ILE A 89 -4.59 14.14 -20.84
N LYS A 90 -4.66 14.79 -22.01
CA LYS A 90 -5.89 15.05 -22.76
C LYS A 90 -5.62 14.83 -24.25
N GLY A 91 -6.03 13.68 -24.78
CA GLY A 91 -5.71 13.35 -26.17
C GLY A 91 -4.18 13.33 -26.39
N GLY A 92 -3.68 14.18 -27.28
CA GLY A 92 -2.24 14.38 -27.51
C GLY A 92 -1.58 15.45 -26.62
N ASP A 93 -2.35 16.21 -25.86
CA ASP A 93 -1.84 17.28 -24.99
C ASP A 93 -1.44 16.75 -23.61
N ARG A 94 -0.38 17.32 -23.04
CA ARG A 94 0.23 16.90 -21.77
C ARG A 94 0.52 18.08 -20.85
N ILE A 95 0.10 17.99 -19.59
CA ILE A 95 0.66 18.77 -18.48
C ILE A 95 1.63 17.85 -17.74
N ALA A 96 2.92 18.17 -17.78
CA ALA A 96 3.93 17.30 -17.18
C ALA A 96 3.74 17.22 -15.66
N LYS A 97 4.00 16.05 -15.05
CA LYS A 97 3.93 15.84 -13.60
C LYS A 97 4.78 16.82 -12.79
N GLY A 98 5.84 17.38 -13.39
CA GLY A 98 6.66 18.44 -12.80
C GLY A 98 5.93 19.76 -12.58
N TYR A 99 4.71 19.93 -13.10
CA TYR A 99 3.83 21.06 -12.80
C TYR A 99 2.81 20.77 -11.69
N ILE A 100 2.88 19.57 -11.10
CA ILE A 100 2.00 19.13 -10.02
C ILE A 100 2.81 19.13 -8.73
N GLN A 101 2.27 19.80 -7.73
CA GLN A 101 2.86 19.89 -6.41
C GLN A 101 1.86 19.45 -5.35
N PHE A 102 2.38 18.96 -4.24
CA PHE A 102 1.57 18.37 -3.17
C PHE A 102 2.02 18.91 -1.82
N LYS A 103 1.07 19.18 -0.93
CA LYS A 103 1.30 19.71 0.41
C LYS A 103 0.40 19.01 1.41
N THR A 104 0.94 18.66 2.57
CA THR A 104 0.15 18.08 3.67
C THR A 104 -0.38 19.14 4.62
N ILE A 105 -1.42 18.81 5.37
CA ILE A 105 -1.97 19.68 6.41
C ILE A 105 -1.37 19.24 7.75
N ALA A 106 -0.30 19.92 8.18
CA ALA A 106 0.37 19.92 9.50
C ALA A 106 0.62 18.58 10.26
N THR A 107 -0.36 17.70 10.43
CA THR A 107 -0.22 16.38 11.09
C THR A 107 -1.22 15.34 10.56
N PRO A 108 -0.83 14.05 10.45
CA PRO A 108 -1.77 12.96 10.20
C PRO A 108 -2.92 12.97 11.19
N ASN A 109 -4.16 12.79 10.72
CA ASN A 109 -5.32 12.64 11.58
C ASN A 109 -5.52 11.17 11.94
N THR A 110 -5.70 10.89 13.23
CA THR A 110 -6.18 9.59 13.69
C THR A 110 -7.66 9.48 13.35
N ILE A 111 -8.03 8.49 12.51
CA ILE A 111 -9.43 8.26 12.11
C ILE A 111 -10.11 7.34 13.11
N ASN A 112 -9.44 6.24 13.50
CA ASN A 112 -9.81 5.41 14.64
C ASN A 112 -8.55 4.70 15.17
N GLY A 113 -8.20 4.85 16.44
CA GLY A 113 -6.99 4.22 16.98
C GLY A 113 -6.40 4.91 18.19
N ASP A 114 -5.36 4.28 18.73
CA ASP A 114 -4.55 4.79 19.85
C ASP A 114 -3.36 5.62 19.30
N ASN A 115 -3.03 6.75 19.95
CA ASN A 115 -1.93 7.65 19.62
C ASN A 115 -0.76 7.53 20.62
N THR A 116 -0.38 6.31 21.01
CA THR A 116 0.75 6.05 21.93
C THR A 116 2.12 5.97 21.23
N GLY A 117 2.19 6.15 19.91
CA GLY A 117 3.41 6.20 19.09
C GLY A 117 3.32 7.27 18.00
N GLN A 118 4.38 7.47 17.19
CA GLN A 118 4.43 8.57 16.23
C GLN A 118 4.46 8.11 14.77
N ILE A 119 3.30 8.18 14.10
CA ILE A 119 3.25 8.34 12.64
C ILE A 119 3.51 9.81 12.34
N ARG A 120 4.42 10.07 11.42
CA ARG A 120 4.82 11.41 11.01
C ARG A 120 4.75 11.52 9.49
N PHE A 121 4.82 12.74 8.98
CA PHE A 121 5.08 12.95 7.57
C PHE A 121 6.56 12.74 7.24
N GLY A 122 6.83 12.20 6.06
CA GLY A 122 8.17 12.03 5.51
C GLY A 122 8.85 13.36 5.21
N SER A 123 10.18 13.33 5.11
CA SER A 123 10.96 14.48 4.68
C SER A 123 10.57 14.87 3.24
N GLY A 124 10.06 16.08 3.06
CA GLY A 124 9.78 16.66 1.73
C GLY A 124 8.32 17.03 1.45
N ILE A 125 7.36 16.53 2.24
CA ILE A 125 5.92 16.79 2.01
C ILE A 125 5.26 17.51 3.21
N GLY A 126 6.01 18.21 4.06
CA GLY A 126 5.44 18.92 5.22
C GLY A 126 4.49 20.08 4.83
N ASN A 127 4.52 21.18 5.59
CA ASN A 127 3.70 22.38 5.30
C ASN A 127 4.13 23.14 4.01
N GLN A 128 4.84 22.50 3.09
CA GLN A 128 5.38 23.07 1.86
C GLN A 128 4.94 22.23 0.65
N TYR A 129 4.82 22.88 -0.50
CA TYR A 129 4.56 22.20 -1.76
C TYR A 129 5.84 21.53 -2.28
N GLY A 130 5.83 20.21 -2.36
CA GLY A 130 6.90 19.40 -2.97
C GLY A 130 6.58 19.01 -4.42
N TYR A 131 7.61 18.89 -5.26
CA TYR A 131 7.50 18.39 -6.64
C TYR A 131 7.57 16.86 -6.67
N SER A 132 6.72 16.22 -7.48
CA SER A 132 6.58 14.76 -7.55
C SER A 132 7.15 14.14 -8.83
N ASP A 133 8.30 14.60 -9.33
CA ASP A 133 8.94 13.90 -10.44
C ASP A 133 9.39 12.48 -10.04
N GLN A 134 9.76 12.31 -8.76
CA GLN A 134 10.07 11.05 -8.08
C GLN A 134 9.05 10.71 -6.97
N PRO A 135 8.94 9.42 -6.56
CA PRO A 135 8.16 9.05 -5.39
C PRO A 135 8.65 9.81 -4.14
N MET A 136 7.76 10.57 -3.52
CA MET A 136 8.06 11.30 -2.29
C MET A 136 7.53 10.53 -1.08
N THR A 137 8.31 10.46 -0.01
CA THR A 137 7.87 9.79 1.23
C THR A 137 6.77 10.60 1.91
N TYR A 138 5.63 9.97 2.17
CA TYR A 138 4.43 10.62 2.67
C TYR A 138 4.16 10.31 4.14
N PHE A 139 3.66 9.12 4.50
CA PHE A 139 3.62 8.71 5.91
C PHE A 139 4.86 7.91 6.27
N VAL A 140 5.37 8.10 7.48
CA VAL A 140 6.47 7.33 8.05
C VAL A 140 6.13 6.93 9.47
N ARG A 141 6.32 5.64 9.75
CA ARG A 141 6.42 5.10 11.09
C ARG A 141 7.84 4.61 11.32
N ASN A 142 8.53 5.21 12.29
CA ASN A 142 9.88 4.79 12.66
C ASN A 142 9.82 3.50 13.53
N PRO A 143 10.52 2.41 13.14
CA PRO A 143 10.63 1.19 13.95
C PRO A 143 11.06 1.40 15.41
N ASN A 144 11.87 2.42 15.64
CA ASN A 144 12.64 2.61 16.87
C ASN A 144 12.01 3.60 17.84
N GLN A 145 10.83 4.17 17.53
CA GLN A 145 10.17 5.17 18.37
C GLN A 145 8.79 4.70 18.83
N GLY A 146 8.74 4.13 20.04
CA GLY A 146 7.51 3.63 20.67
C GLY A 146 7.09 2.25 20.19
N THR A 147 6.12 1.64 20.87
CA THR A 147 5.56 0.33 20.52
C THR A 147 4.26 0.47 19.75
N GLY A 148 4.02 -0.47 18.82
CA GLY A 148 2.69 -0.89 18.34
C GLY A 148 1.56 0.14 18.19
N LEU A 149 1.59 1.04 17.21
CA LEU A 149 0.41 1.81 16.79
C LEU A 149 -0.60 0.93 16.07
N ILE A 150 -1.77 0.71 16.66
CA ILE A 150 -2.89 0.01 16.02
C ILE A 150 -3.99 1.03 15.75
N GLY A 151 -4.43 1.09 14.49
CA GLY A 151 -5.49 2.00 14.08
C GLY A 151 -5.46 2.36 12.61
N LYS A 152 -6.38 3.24 12.24
CA LYS A 152 -6.47 3.88 10.93
C LYS A 152 -6.05 5.33 11.05
N TYR A 153 -5.20 5.73 10.12
CA TYR A 153 -4.63 7.06 10.03
C TYR A 153 -4.89 7.59 8.63
N GLY A 154 -5.06 8.91 8.50
CA GLY A 154 -5.23 9.52 7.19
C GLY A 154 -4.94 11.00 7.16
N ASP A 155 -4.83 11.53 5.96
CA ASP A 155 -4.63 12.95 5.68
C ASP A 155 -5.39 13.35 4.42
N THR A 156 -5.72 14.64 4.32
CA THR A 156 -6.41 15.28 3.20
C THR A 156 -5.53 16.42 2.69
N PRO A 157 -4.59 16.13 1.79
CA PRO A 157 -3.58 17.09 1.36
C PRO A 157 -4.14 18.13 0.38
N ASP A 158 -3.39 19.21 0.20
CA ASP A 158 -3.60 20.16 -0.88
C ASP A 158 -2.77 19.75 -2.11
N ILE A 159 -3.39 19.87 -3.28
CA ILE A 159 -2.71 19.78 -4.58
C ILE A 159 -2.64 21.15 -5.20
N LYS A 160 -1.47 21.46 -5.72
CA LYS A 160 -1.27 22.60 -6.59
C LYS A 160 -0.89 22.14 -8.00
N ILE A 161 -1.54 22.70 -9.00
CA ILE A 161 -1.23 22.45 -10.41
C ILE A 161 -0.95 23.80 -11.08
N THR A 162 0.20 23.91 -11.73
CA THR A 162 0.55 25.05 -12.58
C THR A 162 0.23 24.71 -14.02
N ILE A 163 -0.72 25.41 -14.64
CA ILE A 163 -1.08 25.15 -16.05
C ILE A 163 -0.12 25.94 -16.96
N PRO A 164 0.66 25.26 -17.83
CA PRO A 164 1.58 25.94 -18.76
C PRO A 164 0.83 26.85 -19.74
N ALA A 165 1.53 27.82 -20.32
CA ALA A 165 0.98 28.67 -21.37
C ALA A 165 0.56 27.84 -22.60
N ASN A 166 -0.46 28.30 -23.31
CA ASN A 166 -1.01 27.67 -24.52
C ASN A 166 -1.61 26.28 -24.33
N GLN A 167 -1.89 25.87 -23.09
CA GLN A 167 -2.50 24.57 -22.84
C GLN A 167 -3.99 24.59 -23.24
N PRO A 168 -4.45 23.67 -24.12
CA PRO A 168 -5.84 23.68 -24.57
C PRO A 168 -6.81 23.44 -23.42
N SER A 169 -7.90 24.20 -23.38
CA SER A 169 -8.96 24.03 -22.38
C SER A 169 -9.61 22.65 -22.49
N GLY A 170 -10.02 22.06 -21.37
CA GLY A 170 -10.70 20.77 -21.32
C GLY A 170 -10.28 19.92 -20.12
N ALA A 171 -10.81 18.70 -20.06
CA ALA A 171 -10.53 17.76 -18.97
C ALA A 171 -9.23 16.98 -19.22
N TYR A 172 -8.25 17.15 -18.34
CA TYR A 172 -7.05 16.32 -18.27
C TYR A 172 -7.24 15.22 -17.22
N ARG A 173 -6.63 14.05 -17.43
CA ARG A 173 -6.68 12.92 -16.50
C ARG A 173 -5.28 12.40 -16.22
N GLY A 174 -5.03 11.98 -14.99
CA GLY A 174 -3.77 11.36 -14.58
C GLY A 174 -3.98 10.38 -13.44
N THR A 175 -2.92 9.66 -13.10
CA THR A 175 -2.90 8.70 -11.99
C THR A 175 -2.08 9.24 -10.84
N ILE A 176 -2.55 9.01 -9.62
CA ILE A 176 -1.76 9.18 -8.40
C ILE A 176 -1.42 7.79 -7.88
N TYR A 177 -0.13 7.51 -7.75
CA TYR A 177 0.37 6.30 -7.12
C TYR A 177 0.58 6.56 -5.64
N TYR A 178 -0.07 5.76 -4.82
CA TYR A 178 0.13 5.72 -3.39
C TYR A 178 0.57 4.32 -3.00
N THR A 179 1.83 4.18 -2.59
CA THR A 179 2.49 2.89 -2.39
C THR A 179 2.87 2.72 -0.94
N LEU A 180 2.67 1.54 -0.38
CA LEU A 180 3.06 1.16 0.97
C LEU A 180 4.28 0.24 0.91
N TYR A 181 5.27 0.55 1.74
CA TYR A 181 6.47 -0.26 1.96
C TYR A 181 6.51 -0.69 3.43
N ASP A 182 6.52 -2.00 3.63
CA ASP A 182 6.78 -2.61 4.93
C ASP A 182 8.30 -2.68 5.15
N MET A 183 8.77 -2.35 6.35
CA MET A 183 10.20 -2.35 6.70
C MET A 183 10.63 -3.61 7.48
N GLU A 184 9.76 -4.63 7.59
CA GLU A 184 10.07 -5.94 8.19
C GLU A 184 11.11 -6.77 7.43
#